data_AF-A0A3D2JQ94-F1
#
_entry.id   AF-A0A3D2JQ94-F1
#
_cell.length_a   1.000
_cell.length_b   1.000
_cell.length_c   1.000
_cell.angle_alpha   90.00
_cell.angle_beta   90.00
_cell.angle_gamma   90.00
#
_symmetry.space_group_name_H-M   'P 1'
#
loop_
_entity.id
_entity.type
_entity.pdbx_description
1 polymer ?
#
loop_
_entity_poly.entity_id
_entity_poly.type
_entity_poly.pdbx_seq_one_letter_code
_entity_poly.pdbx_strand_id
1 'polypeptide(L)'
;MSVEALFDNYYERATIPVRNTKFGREQRGAFDIRHVVEDDEFRQLNHKIVLKDGIASSVWREQDWGLGENSLDVTHFESGVVKHLSLRHAGEAVTGLKVSLTRDDWLMPDPDHRLPYIFGRADMETWYRASEFKMGLNRVRLAWDYETKHTFPVRDHGVSRDRAEHLYKGVEYRIEVDDSIRLTIDGKAPRKVQWRTELTGNEVRTLFQYASEESWIEGWEPIAAIIEQR
;
A
#
# COMPACT_ATOMS: atom_id res chain seq x y z
N MET A 1 6.17 5.43 17.81
CA MET A 1 6.34 6.64 16.97
C MET A 1 5.04 6.83 16.22
N SER A 2 4.52 8.05 16.09
CA SER A 2 3.30 8.27 15.29
C SER A 2 3.64 8.31 13.79
N VAL A 3 2.63 8.21 12.93
CA VAL A 3 2.80 8.32 11.48
C VAL A 3 3.27 9.71 11.09
N GLU A 4 2.74 10.74 11.74
CA GLU A 4 3.11 12.14 11.52
C GLU A 4 4.60 12.36 11.84
N ALA A 5 5.09 11.75 12.93
CA ALA A 5 6.52 11.81 13.25
C ALA A 5 7.40 11.12 12.18
N LEU A 6 6.93 10.03 11.55
CA LEU A 6 7.64 9.42 10.41
C LEU A 6 7.70 10.40 9.22
N PHE A 7 6.59 11.09 8.94
CA PHE A 7 6.52 12.06 7.85
C PHE A 7 7.37 13.30 8.09
N ASP A 8 7.34 13.86 9.30
CA ASP A 8 8.16 15.00 9.68
C ASP A 8 9.65 14.64 9.58
N ASN A 9 10.07 13.51 10.17
CA ASN A 9 11.45 13.02 10.07
C ASN A 9 11.90 12.82 8.62
N TYR A 10 11.07 12.21 7.78
CA TYR A 10 11.38 12.03 6.36
C TYR A 10 11.50 13.36 5.63
N TYR A 11 10.54 14.26 5.84
CA TYR A 11 10.49 15.54 5.15
C TYR A 11 11.69 16.41 5.54
N GLU A 12 12.01 16.50 6.83
CA GLU A 12 13.20 17.18 7.34
C GLU A 12 14.48 16.57 6.75
N ARG A 13 14.64 15.24 6.77
CA ARG A 13 15.78 14.55 6.16
C ARG A 13 15.91 14.91 4.69
N ALA A 14 14.80 14.88 3.95
CA ALA A 14 14.84 15.15 2.53
C ALA A 14 15.38 16.58 2.26
N THR A 15 15.07 17.58 3.10
CA THR A 15 15.63 18.95 2.94
C THR A 15 17.14 19.07 3.13
N ILE A 16 17.81 18.02 3.63
CA ILE A 16 19.27 17.97 3.77
C ILE A 16 19.87 17.47 2.45
N PRO A 17 20.83 18.19 1.84
CA PRO A 17 21.27 17.97 0.46
C PRO A 17 22.22 16.77 0.31
N VAL A 18 21.70 15.56 0.53
CA VAL A 18 22.41 14.30 0.27
C VAL A 18 22.21 13.85 -1.19
N ARG A 19 21.08 14.24 -1.80
CA ARG A 19 20.66 13.86 -3.17
C ARG A 19 20.05 15.07 -3.88
N ASN A 20 19.87 14.96 -5.20
CA ASN A 20 19.14 15.95 -5.96
C ASN A 20 17.65 15.86 -5.61
N THR A 21 17.16 16.82 -4.84
CA THR A 21 15.79 16.78 -4.32
C THR A 21 15.06 18.10 -4.58
N LYS A 22 13.80 18.00 -5.01
CA LYS A 22 12.87 19.12 -5.14
C LYS A 22 11.77 19.00 -4.10
N PHE A 23 11.37 20.14 -3.56
CA PHE A 23 10.35 20.23 -2.52
C PHE A 23 9.23 21.15 -2.95
N GLY A 24 8.01 20.75 -2.60
CA GLY A 24 6.83 21.57 -2.68
C GLY A 24 5.98 21.38 -1.42
N ARG A 25 5.27 22.43 -1.03
CA ARG A 25 4.22 22.34 -0.02
C ARG A 25 3.02 23.14 -0.50
N GLU A 26 1.86 22.52 -0.51
CA GLU A 26 0.59 23.10 -0.94
C GLU A 26 -0.45 22.92 0.16
N GLN A 27 -1.19 23.99 0.46
CA GLN A 27 -2.38 23.90 1.31
C GLN A 27 -3.62 23.92 0.43
N ARG A 28 -4.44 22.86 0.49
CA ARG A 28 -5.70 22.72 -0.25
C ARG A 28 -6.84 22.48 0.74
N GLY A 29 -7.50 23.55 1.18
CA GLY A 29 -8.52 23.46 2.22
C GLY A 29 -7.96 22.87 3.52
N ALA A 30 -8.52 21.75 3.97
CA ALA A 30 -8.07 21.02 5.17
C ALA A 30 -6.77 20.21 4.95
N PHE A 31 -6.30 20.09 3.70
CA PHE A 31 -5.17 19.24 3.34
C PHE A 31 -3.85 20.04 3.27
N ASP A 32 -2.85 19.60 4.04
CA ASP A 32 -1.44 19.97 3.89
C ASP A 32 -0.73 18.91 3.06
N ILE A 33 -0.33 19.26 1.84
CA ILE A 33 0.27 18.37 0.86
C ILE A 33 1.76 18.71 0.76
N ARG A 34 2.59 17.77 1.20
CA ARG A 34 4.05 17.88 1.14
C ARG A 34 4.56 17.02 0.00
N HIS A 35 5.19 17.65 -0.99
CA HIS A 35 5.68 17.03 -2.21
C HIS A 35 7.20 16.94 -2.18
N VAL A 36 7.74 15.75 -2.39
CA VAL A 36 9.16 15.48 -2.47
C VAL A 36 9.45 14.70 -3.75
N VAL A 37 10.34 15.22 -4.59
CA VAL A 37 10.88 14.50 -5.74
C VAL A 37 12.36 14.31 -5.52
N GLU A 38 12.80 13.07 -5.41
CA GLU A 38 14.18 12.69 -5.15
C GLU A 38 14.72 11.86 -6.32
N ASP A 39 15.86 12.25 -6.85
CA ASP A 39 16.61 11.47 -7.84
C ASP A 39 17.75 10.76 -7.10
N ASP A 40 17.70 9.42 -7.05
CA ASP A 40 18.70 8.59 -6.39
C ASP A 40 19.79 8.05 -7.35
N GLU A 41 19.92 8.66 -8.54
CA GLU A 41 20.77 8.27 -9.68
C GLU A 41 20.34 7.01 -10.43
N PHE A 42 19.55 6.15 -9.80
CA PHE A 42 19.04 4.92 -10.40
C PHE A 42 17.56 5.04 -10.77
N ARG A 43 16.80 5.81 -9.99
CA ARG A 43 15.35 5.97 -10.12
C ARG A 43 14.93 7.36 -9.66
N GLN A 44 13.83 7.83 -10.24
CA GLN A 44 13.11 8.99 -9.75
C GLN A 44 12.02 8.54 -8.78
N LEU A 45 12.07 9.08 -7.56
CA LEU A 45 11.09 8.86 -6.52
C LEU A 45 10.26 10.12 -6.33
N ASN A 46 8.95 10.02 -6.55
CA ASN A 46 8.03 11.14 -6.48
C ASN A 46 6.97 10.84 -5.42
N HIS A 47 6.93 11.61 -4.33
CA HIS A 47 6.06 11.35 -3.20
C HIS A 47 5.21 12.55 -2.84
N LYS A 48 3.92 12.34 -2.60
CA LYS A 48 3.04 13.32 -1.97
C LYS A 48 2.56 12.76 -0.65
N ILE A 49 2.86 13.47 0.43
CA ILE A 49 2.42 13.16 1.79
C ILE A 49 1.30 14.12 2.14
N VAL A 50 0.14 13.59 2.53
CA VAL A 50 -1.05 14.39 2.81
C VAL A 50 -1.45 14.24 4.26
N LEU A 51 -1.49 15.38 4.95
CA LEU A 51 -2.09 15.53 6.26
C LEU A 51 -3.46 16.20 6.11
N LYS A 52 -4.51 15.66 6.73
CA LYS A 52 -5.82 16.29 6.84
C LYS A 52 -5.98 16.78 8.27
N ASP A 53 -6.15 18.09 8.44
CA ASP A 53 -6.25 18.72 9.77
C ASP A 53 -5.08 18.34 10.71
N GLY A 54 -3.87 18.18 10.14
CA GLY A 54 -2.65 17.80 10.85
C GLY A 54 -2.48 16.30 11.13
N ILE A 55 -3.40 15.45 10.70
CA ILE A 55 -3.37 13.99 10.90
C ILE A 55 -3.03 13.30 9.58
N ALA A 56 -2.21 12.24 9.63
CA ALA A 56 -1.89 11.43 8.46
C ALA A 56 -3.17 10.95 7.74
N SER A 57 -3.31 11.28 6.47
CA SER A 57 -4.49 10.94 5.66
C SER A 57 -4.11 9.96 4.55
N SER A 58 -3.17 10.36 3.69
CA SER A 58 -2.71 9.51 2.60
C SER A 58 -1.29 9.82 2.16
N VAL A 59 -0.67 8.84 1.50
CA VAL A 59 0.62 9.00 0.81
C VAL A 59 0.49 8.42 -0.58
N TRP A 60 0.86 9.22 -1.56
CA TRP A 60 1.00 8.79 -2.95
C TRP A 60 2.48 8.71 -3.32
N ARG A 61 2.85 7.71 -4.10
CA ARG A 61 4.19 7.55 -4.65
C ARG A 61 4.12 7.12 -6.09
N GLU A 62 4.99 7.70 -6.90
CA GLU A 62 5.36 7.21 -8.21
C GLU A 62 6.84 6.85 -8.22
N GLN A 63 7.15 5.73 -8.86
CA GLN A 63 8.51 5.28 -9.05
C GLN A 63 8.68 4.70 -10.46
N ASP A 64 9.65 5.26 -11.19
CA ASP A 64 10.14 4.71 -12.45
C ASP A 64 11.18 3.61 -12.15
N TRP A 65 10.98 2.42 -12.73
CA TRP A 65 11.89 1.27 -12.58
C TRP A 65 12.86 1.14 -13.76
N GLY A 66 12.77 2.03 -14.75
CA GLY A 66 13.48 1.95 -16.02
C GLY A 66 12.74 1.11 -17.05
N LEU A 67 13.16 1.22 -18.33
CA LEU A 67 12.60 0.48 -19.47
C LEU A 67 11.08 0.67 -19.69
N GLY A 68 10.51 1.75 -19.15
CA GLY A 68 9.09 2.11 -19.31
C GLY A 68 8.15 1.47 -18.29
N GLU A 69 8.67 0.71 -17.32
CA GLU A 69 7.87 0.16 -16.21
C GLU A 69 7.84 1.11 -15.01
N ASN A 70 6.64 1.38 -14.52
CA ASN A 70 6.39 2.31 -13.43
C ASN A 70 5.54 1.64 -12.34
N SER A 71 5.63 2.18 -11.12
CA SER A 71 4.67 1.88 -10.07
C SER A 71 4.02 3.13 -9.50
N LEU A 72 2.71 3.05 -9.33
CA LEU A 72 1.92 4.02 -8.57
C LEU A 72 1.42 3.37 -7.30
N ASP A 73 1.75 3.98 -6.17
CA ASP A 73 1.35 3.52 -4.86
C ASP A 73 0.48 4.57 -4.18
N VAL A 74 -0.59 4.11 -3.54
CA VAL A 74 -1.48 4.93 -2.71
C VAL A 74 -1.64 4.23 -1.38
N THR A 75 -1.35 4.94 -0.29
CA THR A 75 -1.57 4.46 1.07
C THR A 75 -2.55 5.38 1.79
N HIS A 76 -3.49 4.80 2.52
CA HIS A 76 -4.47 5.51 3.35
C HIS A 76 -4.32 5.13 4.81
N PHE A 77 -4.50 6.12 5.68
CA PHE A 77 -4.40 6.00 7.12
C PHE A 77 -5.76 6.37 7.73
N GLU A 78 -6.38 5.43 8.43
CA GLU A 78 -7.69 5.67 9.05
C GLU A 78 -7.84 4.82 10.31
N SER A 79 -8.03 5.46 11.46
CA SER A 79 -8.33 4.79 12.74
C SER A 79 -7.34 3.65 13.10
N GLY A 80 -6.05 3.87 12.89
CA GLY A 80 -4.99 2.88 13.13
C GLY A 80 -4.91 1.75 12.10
N VAL A 81 -5.70 1.83 11.03
CA VAL A 81 -5.64 0.93 9.87
C VAL A 81 -4.89 1.61 8.75
N VAL A 82 -4.01 0.86 8.10
CA VAL A 82 -3.28 1.32 6.93
C VAL A 82 -3.62 0.41 5.76
N LYS A 83 -4.25 0.98 4.73
CA LYS A 83 -4.56 0.29 3.47
C LYS A 83 -3.63 0.80 2.39
N HIS A 84 -3.05 -0.11 1.62
CA HIS A 84 -2.10 0.24 0.58
C HIS A 84 -2.45 -0.44 -0.73
N LEU A 85 -2.44 0.35 -1.79
CA LEU A 85 -2.61 -0.02 -3.18
C LEU A 85 -1.29 0.24 -3.90
N SER A 86 -0.82 -0.73 -4.68
CA SER A 86 0.36 -0.59 -5.54
C SER A 86 0.04 -1.15 -6.90
N LEU A 87 0.15 -0.33 -7.94
CA LEU A 87 -0.12 -0.68 -9.33
C LEU A 87 1.21 -0.68 -10.08
N ARG A 88 1.50 -1.78 -10.79
CA ARG A 88 2.60 -1.84 -11.76
C ARG A 88 2.04 -1.64 -13.15
N HIS A 89 2.63 -0.75 -13.92
CA HIS A 89 2.14 -0.42 -15.25
C HIS A 89 3.25 -0.07 -16.24
N ALA A 90 2.94 -0.24 -17.53
CA ALA A 90 3.74 0.25 -18.64
C ALA A 90 2.82 1.05 -19.58
N GLY A 91 3.06 2.36 -19.68
CA GLY A 91 2.05 3.29 -20.21
C GLY A 91 0.75 3.20 -19.38
N GLU A 92 -0.39 3.05 -20.04
CA GLU A 92 -1.70 2.88 -19.37
C GLU A 92 -2.04 1.41 -19.03
N ALA A 93 -1.17 0.47 -19.39
CA ALA A 93 -1.42 -0.95 -19.17
C ALA A 93 -0.94 -1.38 -17.78
N VAL A 94 -1.87 -1.66 -16.87
CA VAL A 94 -1.58 -2.24 -15.55
C VAL A 94 -1.28 -3.74 -15.69
N THR A 95 -0.08 -4.15 -15.31
CA THR A 95 0.42 -5.55 -15.43
C THR A 95 0.38 -6.30 -14.11
N GLY A 96 0.36 -5.58 -12.99
CA GLY A 96 0.28 -6.15 -11.66
C GLY A 96 -0.35 -5.19 -10.67
N LEU A 97 -0.93 -5.77 -9.63
CA LEU A 97 -1.57 -5.05 -8.54
C LEU A 97 -1.14 -5.71 -7.23
N LYS A 98 -0.85 -4.92 -6.21
CA LYS A 98 -0.69 -5.39 -4.84
C LYS A 98 -1.60 -4.58 -3.93
N VAL A 99 -2.33 -5.26 -3.06
CA VAL A 99 -3.09 -4.63 -1.98
C VAL A 99 -2.54 -5.12 -0.66
N SER A 100 -2.37 -4.24 0.31
CA SER A 100 -1.83 -4.59 1.63
C SER A 100 -2.62 -3.94 2.74
N LEU A 101 -2.70 -4.65 3.86
CA LEU A 101 -3.35 -4.20 5.08
C LEU A 101 -2.33 -4.27 6.22
N THR A 102 -2.14 -3.15 6.90
CA THR A 102 -1.29 -3.06 8.08
C THR A 102 -1.88 -2.09 9.11
N ARG A 103 -1.06 -1.68 10.07
CA ARG A 103 -1.38 -0.82 11.20
C ARG A 103 -0.35 0.30 11.27
N ASP A 104 -0.79 1.45 11.75
CA ASP A 104 0.04 2.64 11.90
C ASP A 104 1.24 2.39 12.84
N ASP A 105 1.01 1.67 13.94
CA ASP A 105 2.03 1.30 14.92
C ASP A 105 3.06 0.26 14.41
N TRP A 106 2.84 -0.31 13.22
CA TRP A 106 3.76 -1.24 12.54
C TRP A 106 4.55 -0.61 11.41
N LEU A 107 4.38 0.70 11.19
CA LEU A 107 5.23 1.45 10.28
C LEU A 107 6.55 1.79 10.97
N MET A 108 7.63 1.80 10.20
CA MET A 108 8.95 2.16 10.70
C MET A 108 9.69 3.05 9.69
N PRO A 109 10.70 3.80 10.14
CA PRO A 109 11.54 4.57 9.24
C PRO A 109 12.19 3.66 8.19
N ASP A 110 12.27 4.15 6.95
CA ASP A 110 13.04 3.48 5.91
C ASP A 110 14.53 3.55 6.26
N PRO A 111 15.23 2.41 6.45
CA PRO A 111 16.65 2.40 6.78
C PRO A 111 17.53 3.04 5.70
N ASP A 112 17.08 3.05 4.45
CA ASP A 112 17.82 3.68 3.34
C ASP A 112 17.51 5.18 3.22
N HIS A 113 16.58 5.67 4.04
CA HIS A 113 16.04 7.01 3.98
C HIS A 113 15.72 7.39 2.54
N ARG A 114 14.87 6.62 1.86
CA ARG A 114 14.36 6.93 0.50
C ARG A 114 12.85 7.11 0.53
N LEU A 115 12.18 6.40 1.44
CA LEU A 115 10.74 6.40 1.59
C LEU A 115 10.30 7.08 2.89
N PRO A 116 9.08 7.66 2.95
CA PRO A 116 8.52 8.20 4.18
C PRO A 116 8.41 7.18 5.31
N TYR A 117 8.19 5.92 4.95
CA TYR A 117 8.16 4.77 5.86
C TYR A 117 8.31 3.48 5.06
N ILE A 118 8.55 2.39 5.78
CA ILE A 118 8.32 1.03 5.29
C ILE A 118 7.34 0.32 6.23
N PHE A 119 6.73 -0.75 5.73
CA PHE A 119 6.02 -1.68 6.60
C PHE A 119 7.07 -2.44 7.42
N GLY A 120 7.03 -2.32 8.75
CA GLY A 120 7.76 -3.21 9.65
C GLY A 120 7.04 -4.55 9.79
N ARG A 121 5.70 -4.51 9.77
CA ARG A 121 4.82 -5.68 9.67
C ARG A 121 3.64 -5.40 8.76
N ALA A 122 2.99 -6.45 8.27
CA ALA A 122 1.70 -6.37 7.59
C ALA A 122 0.79 -7.53 8.02
N ASP A 123 -0.49 -7.25 8.22
CA ASP A 123 -1.50 -8.27 8.52
C ASP A 123 -1.71 -9.15 7.28
N MET A 124 -1.85 -8.54 6.11
CA MET A 124 -2.08 -9.22 4.84
C MET A 124 -1.43 -8.48 3.67
N GLU A 125 -0.84 -9.24 2.76
CA GLU A 125 -0.41 -8.77 1.44
C GLU A 125 -1.00 -9.68 0.36
N THR A 126 -1.59 -9.08 -0.66
CA THR A 126 -2.16 -9.78 -1.82
C THR A 126 -1.54 -9.25 -3.09
N TRP A 127 -1.26 -10.15 -4.04
CA TRP A 127 -0.75 -9.80 -5.35
C TRP A 127 -1.67 -10.38 -6.41
N TYR A 128 -1.97 -9.55 -7.40
CA TYR A 128 -2.75 -9.90 -8.56
C TYR A 128 -1.90 -9.71 -9.80
N ARG A 129 -2.15 -10.53 -10.81
CA ARG A 129 -1.44 -10.50 -12.09
C ARG A 129 -2.45 -10.40 -13.22
N ALA A 130 -2.11 -9.59 -14.22
CA ALA A 130 -2.88 -9.51 -15.44
C ALA A 130 -2.82 -10.85 -16.18
N SER A 131 -3.98 -11.39 -16.53
CA SER A 131 -4.16 -12.59 -17.36
C SER A 131 -5.53 -12.55 -18.01
N GLU A 132 -5.64 -12.93 -19.29
CA GLU A 132 -6.91 -13.07 -20.00
C GLU A 132 -7.88 -11.88 -19.83
N PHE A 133 -7.37 -10.65 -19.96
CA PHE A 133 -8.12 -9.39 -19.82
C PHE A 133 -8.67 -9.08 -18.42
N LYS A 134 -8.22 -9.81 -17.40
CA LYS A 134 -8.58 -9.65 -16.00
C LYS A 134 -7.33 -9.53 -15.13
N MET A 135 -7.53 -9.12 -13.88
CA MET A 135 -6.49 -9.06 -12.86
C MET A 135 -6.85 -10.05 -11.76
N GLY A 136 -6.22 -11.23 -11.82
CA GLY A 136 -6.54 -12.38 -10.96
C GLY A 136 -5.54 -12.54 -9.82
N LEU A 137 -6.02 -13.02 -8.68
CA LEU A 137 -5.22 -13.25 -7.49
C LEU A 137 -4.13 -14.29 -7.77
N ASN A 138 -2.88 -13.86 -7.64
CA ASN A 138 -1.71 -14.69 -7.82
C ASN A 138 -1.15 -15.20 -6.49
N ARG A 139 -1.13 -14.35 -5.46
CA ARG A 139 -0.50 -14.65 -4.17
C ARG A 139 -1.22 -13.98 -3.01
N VAL A 140 -1.26 -14.66 -1.87
CA VAL A 140 -1.75 -14.14 -0.58
C VAL A 140 -0.79 -14.59 0.51
N ARG A 141 -0.33 -13.64 1.31
CA ARG A 141 0.48 -13.91 2.50
C ARG A 141 -0.07 -13.16 3.70
N LEU A 142 0.08 -13.77 4.88
CA LEU A 142 -0.31 -13.20 6.17
C LEU A 142 0.92 -12.96 7.04
N ALA A 143 0.73 -12.08 8.03
CA ALA A 143 1.68 -11.84 9.13
C ALA A 143 3.13 -11.61 8.65
N TRP A 144 3.29 -10.80 7.60
CA TRP A 144 4.63 -10.46 7.12
C TRP A 144 5.34 -9.60 8.17
N ASP A 145 6.61 -9.91 8.44
CA ASP A 145 7.45 -9.23 9.42
C ASP A 145 8.84 -8.96 8.83
N TYR A 146 9.20 -7.69 8.72
CA TYR A 146 10.45 -7.24 8.13
C TYR A 146 11.67 -7.70 8.95
N GLU A 147 11.57 -7.73 10.28
CA GLU A 147 12.71 -7.99 11.16
C GLU A 147 13.06 -9.49 11.15
N THR A 148 12.04 -10.33 11.35
CA THR A 148 12.21 -11.80 11.43
C THR A 148 12.15 -12.49 10.08
N LYS A 149 11.79 -11.76 9.02
CA LYS A 149 11.46 -12.28 7.68
C LYS A 149 10.34 -13.33 7.71
N HIS A 150 9.51 -13.32 8.76
CA HIS A 150 8.40 -14.25 8.93
C HIS A 150 7.24 -13.93 7.98
N THR A 151 6.51 -14.96 7.54
CA THR A 151 5.25 -14.84 6.82
C THR A 151 4.54 -16.21 6.74
N PHE A 152 3.22 -16.21 6.65
CA PHE A 152 2.43 -17.39 6.30
C PHE A 152 1.91 -17.30 4.87
N PRO A 153 2.43 -18.09 3.92
CA PRO A 153 1.85 -18.18 2.59
C PRO A 153 0.53 -18.97 2.63
N VAL A 154 -0.53 -18.37 2.10
CA VAL A 154 -1.85 -19.00 1.93
C VAL A 154 -2.01 -19.44 0.48
N ARG A 155 -1.61 -18.58 -0.45
CA ARG A 155 -1.49 -18.89 -1.88
C ARG A 155 -0.16 -18.34 -2.38
N ASP A 156 0.69 -19.19 -2.97
CA ASP A 156 2.01 -18.85 -3.52
C ASP A 156 2.52 -20.00 -4.42
N HIS A 157 3.71 -19.88 -4.99
CA HIS A 157 4.36 -20.96 -5.75
C HIS A 157 4.46 -22.25 -4.91
N GLY A 158 3.71 -23.29 -5.31
CA GLY A 158 3.69 -24.59 -4.63
C GLY A 158 2.85 -24.63 -3.34
N VAL A 159 2.15 -23.56 -2.98
CA VAL A 159 1.27 -23.49 -1.80
C VAL A 159 -0.10 -22.98 -2.22
N SER A 160 -1.15 -23.76 -1.98
CA SER A 160 -2.53 -23.30 -2.13
C SER A 160 -3.37 -23.89 -1.02
N ARG A 161 -3.93 -23.02 -0.17
CA ARG A 161 -4.82 -23.38 0.92
C ARG A 161 -6.13 -22.63 0.77
N ASP A 162 -7.23 -23.35 0.83
CA ASP A 162 -8.58 -22.75 0.79
C ASP A 162 -8.97 -22.19 2.16
N ARG A 163 -8.34 -22.69 3.25
CA ARG A 163 -8.51 -22.20 4.62
C ARG A 163 -7.22 -22.35 5.42
N ALA A 164 -6.94 -21.39 6.31
CA ALA A 164 -5.84 -21.48 7.26
C ALA A 164 -6.12 -20.69 8.55
N GLU A 165 -5.49 -21.14 9.65
CA GLU A 165 -5.54 -20.48 10.94
C GLU A 165 -4.11 -20.36 11.49
N HIS A 166 -3.74 -19.15 11.95
CA HIS A 166 -2.37 -18.83 12.33
C HIS A 166 -2.33 -17.88 13.52
N LEU A 167 -1.41 -18.11 14.45
CA LEU A 167 -1.11 -17.18 15.55
C LEU A 167 0.31 -16.65 15.37
N TYR A 168 0.46 -15.32 15.32
CA TYR A 168 1.78 -14.67 15.28
C TYR A 168 1.82 -13.42 16.15
N LYS A 169 2.77 -13.39 17.09
CA LYS A 169 2.98 -12.28 18.04
C LYS A 169 1.66 -11.80 18.69
N GLY A 170 0.81 -12.74 19.12
CA GLY A 170 -0.46 -12.44 19.81
C GLY A 170 -1.61 -11.97 18.90
N VAL A 171 -1.49 -12.12 17.59
CA VAL A 171 -2.57 -11.86 16.62
C VAL A 171 -2.96 -13.18 15.96
N GLU A 172 -4.25 -13.50 16.03
CA GLU A 172 -4.82 -14.68 15.39
C GLU A 172 -5.40 -14.28 14.03
N TYR A 173 -5.07 -15.07 13.01
CA TYR A 173 -5.53 -14.90 11.64
C TYR A 173 -6.30 -16.14 11.23
N ARG A 174 -7.55 -15.97 10.80
CA ARG A 174 -8.37 -17.04 10.22
C ARG A 174 -8.78 -16.61 8.82
N ILE A 175 -8.30 -17.32 7.81
CA ILE A 175 -8.49 -16.96 6.41
C ILE A 175 -9.19 -18.09 5.65
N GLU A 176 -10.09 -17.71 4.75
CA GLU A 176 -10.66 -18.56 3.71
C GLU A 176 -10.46 -17.89 2.34
N VAL A 177 -10.10 -18.68 1.33
CA VAL A 177 -9.84 -18.20 -0.04
C VAL A 177 -10.62 -19.05 -1.03
N ASP A 178 -11.68 -18.49 -1.60
CA ASP A 178 -12.51 -19.06 -2.66
C ASP A 178 -12.67 -18.04 -3.81
N ASP A 179 -13.91 -17.65 -4.15
CA ASP A 179 -14.23 -16.50 -5.00
C ASP A 179 -13.92 -15.15 -4.32
N SER A 180 -13.58 -15.20 -3.03
CA SER A 180 -13.16 -14.06 -2.21
C SER A 180 -12.08 -14.47 -1.21
N ILE A 181 -11.35 -13.48 -0.68
CA ILE A 181 -10.44 -13.64 0.45
C ILE A 181 -11.18 -13.14 1.69
N ARG A 182 -11.61 -14.05 2.56
CA ARG A 182 -12.22 -13.71 3.85
C ARG A 182 -11.19 -13.89 4.94
N LEU A 183 -10.77 -12.79 5.56
CA LEU A 183 -9.81 -12.80 6.66
C LEU A 183 -10.47 -12.24 7.92
N THR A 184 -10.45 -13.02 8.99
CA THR A 184 -10.71 -12.55 10.35
C THR A 184 -9.37 -12.38 11.07
N ILE A 185 -9.16 -11.20 11.63
CA ILE A 185 -7.99 -10.85 12.44
C ILE A 185 -8.52 -10.64 13.85
N ASP A 186 -8.07 -11.45 14.79
CA ASP A 186 -8.41 -11.35 16.21
C ASP A 186 -7.17 -10.90 17.00
N GLY A 187 -7.37 -10.08 18.04
CA GLY A 187 -6.29 -9.49 18.85
C GLY A 187 -6.69 -8.13 19.40
N LYS A 188 -5.72 -7.21 19.54
CA LYS A 188 -5.98 -5.85 20.09
C LYS A 188 -6.95 -5.01 19.26
N ALA A 189 -7.01 -5.22 17.94
CA ALA A 189 -7.88 -4.49 17.03
C ALA A 189 -8.59 -5.47 16.08
N PRO A 190 -9.60 -6.21 16.58
CA PRO A 190 -10.29 -7.23 15.81
C PRO A 190 -10.94 -6.63 14.56
N ARG A 191 -10.86 -7.35 13.44
CA ARG A 191 -11.45 -6.90 12.18
C ARG A 191 -11.74 -8.07 11.26
N LYS A 192 -12.69 -7.86 10.36
CA LYS A 192 -13.00 -8.75 9.24
C LYS A 192 -12.72 -8.02 7.95
N VAL A 193 -12.14 -8.75 7.01
CA VAL A 193 -11.75 -8.26 5.70
C VAL A 193 -12.31 -9.23 4.68
N GLN A 194 -12.94 -8.72 3.64
CA GLN A 194 -13.40 -9.53 2.52
C GLN A 194 -12.95 -8.85 1.23
N TRP A 195 -11.90 -9.40 0.60
CA TRP A 195 -11.34 -8.87 -0.64
C TRP A 195 -11.67 -9.76 -1.83
N ARG A 196 -11.76 -9.17 -3.01
CA ARG A 196 -12.01 -9.92 -4.25
C ARG A 196 -10.76 -10.68 -4.67
N THR A 197 -10.96 -11.85 -5.27
CA THR A 197 -9.87 -12.62 -5.92
C THR A 197 -9.70 -12.24 -7.39
N GLU A 198 -10.66 -11.54 -8.00
CA GLU A 198 -10.63 -11.15 -9.40
C GLU A 198 -11.20 -9.74 -9.60
N LEU A 199 -10.52 -8.98 -10.46
CA LEU A 199 -10.95 -7.67 -10.94
C LEU A 199 -11.02 -7.66 -12.47
N THR A 200 -12.03 -7.01 -13.01
CA THR A 200 -12.20 -6.79 -14.45
C THR A 200 -11.24 -5.72 -14.96
N GLY A 201 -10.98 -5.71 -16.27
CA GLY A 201 -10.14 -4.68 -16.88
C GLY A 201 -10.64 -3.24 -16.65
N ASN A 202 -11.96 -3.02 -16.62
CA ASN A 202 -12.54 -1.70 -16.35
C ASN A 202 -12.28 -1.26 -14.90
N GLU A 203 -12.46 -2.17 -13.94
CA GLU A 203 -12.16 -1.89 -12.53
C GLU A 203 -10.69 -1.54 -12.32
N VAL A 204 -9.78 -2.27 -12.99
CA VAL A 204 -8.34 -1.98 -12.93
C VAL A 204 -8.00 -0.61 -13.54
N ARG A 205 -8.66 -0.21 -14.63
CA ARG A 205 -8.53 1.14 -15.19
C ARG A 205 -9.03 2.21 -14.21
N THR A 206 -10.13 1.97 -13.51
CA THR A 206 -10.62 2.89 -12.47
C THR A 206 -9.62 3.01 -11.32
N LEU A 207 -9.00 1.92 -10.87
CA LEU A 207 -7.92 1.97 -9.88
C LEU A 207 -6.73 2.81 -10.36
N PHE A 208 -6.35 2.66 -11.64
CA PHE A 208 -5.27 3.42 -12.25
C PHE A 208 -5.59 4.91 -12.36
N GLN A 209 -6.78 5.28 -12.84
CA GLN A 209 -7.24 6.67 -12.87
C GLN A 209 -7.27 7.28 -11.47
N TYR A 210 -7.81 6.55 -10.50
CA TYR A 210 -7.84 6.97 -9.10
C TYR A 210 -6.44 7.31 -8.57
N ALA A 211 -5.44 6.46 -8.87
CA ALA A 211 -4.05 6.69 -8.47
C ALA A 211 -3.38 7.84 -9.23
N SER A 212 -3.70 8.01 -10.52
CA SER A 212 -3.07 9.01 -11.40
C SER A 212 -3.65 10.42 -11.28
N GLU A 213 -4.95 10.56 -10.99
CA GLU A 213 -5.70 11.83 -11.04
C GLU A 213 -5.90 12.49 -9.67
N GLU A 214 -5.11 12.13 -8.65
CA GLU A 214 -5.22 12.68 -7.28
C GLU A 214 -6.55 12.44 -6.55
N SER A 215 -7.44 11.61 -7.09
CA SER A 215 -8.71 11.23 -6.41
C SER A 215 -8.46 10.57 -5.04
N TRP A 216 -7.25 10.05 -4.83
CA TRP A 216 -6.80 9.50 -3.56
C TRP A 216 -6.61 10.53 -2.43
N ILE A 217 -6.64 11.83 -2.69
CA ILE A 217 -6.61 12.84 -1.62
C ILE A 217 -7.88 12.75 -0.76
N GLU A 218 -9.02 12.40 -1.37
CA GLU A 218 -10.33 12.37 -0.72
C GLU A 218 -10.63 11.05 0.05
N GLY A 219 -9.70 10.09 0.05
CA GLY A 219 -9.81 8.85 0.83
C GLY A 219 -9.91 7.56 0.00
N TRP A 220 -10.12 6.44 0.69
CA TRP A 220 -10.17 5.08 0.12
C TRP A 220 -11.53 4.71 -0.49
N GLU A 221 -12.60 5.34 -0.01
CA GLU A 221 -13.99 5.04 -0.42
C GLU A 221 -14.21 4.96 -1.94
N PRO A 222 -13.62 5.82 -2.79
CA PRO A 222 -13.83 5.75 -4.25
C PRO A 222 -13.48 4.41 -4.89
N ILE A 223 -12.55 3.65 -4.29
CA ILE A 223 -12.11 2.35 -4.80
C ILE A 223 -12.46 1.18 -3.87
N ALA A 224 -13.06 1.45 -2.71
CA ALA A 224 -13.35 0.43 -1.70
C ALA A 224 -14.20 -0.71 -2.29
N ALA A 225 -15.27 -0.39 -3.03
CA ALA A 225 -16.15 -1.40 -3.63
C ALA A 225 -15.49 -2.22 -4.77
N ILE A 226 -14.38 -1.74 -5.33
CA ILE A 226 -13.61 -2.49 -6.33
C ILE A 226 -12.76 -3.57 -5.65
N ILE A 227 -12.22 -3.28 -4.47
CA ILE A 227 -11.28 -4.18 -3.77
C ILE A 227 -12.02 -5.06 -2.75
N GLU A 228 -12.96 -4.48 -2.03
CA GLU A 228 -13.69 -5.04 -0.91
C GLU A 228 -15.08 -5.51 -1.36
N GLN A 229 -15.48 -6.72 -0.95
CA GLN A 229 -16.88 -7.14 -1.03
C GLN A 229 -17.56 -6.72 0.27
N ARG A 230 -18.58 -5.87 0.16
CA ARG A 230 -19.45 -5.48 1.28
C ARG A 230 -20.56 -6.49 1.48
#